data_AF-M6EH57-F1
#
_entry.id   AF-M6EH57-F1
#
_cell.length_a   1.000
_cell.length_b   1.000
_cell.length_c   1.000
_cell.angle_alpha   90.00
_cell.angle_beta   90.00
_cell.angle_gamma   90.00
#
_symmetry.space_group_name_H-M   'P 1'
#
loop_
_entity.id
_entity.type
_entity.pdbx_description
1 polymer ?
#
loop_
_entity_poly.entity_id
_entity_poly.type
_entity_poly.pdbx_seq_one_letter_code
_entity_poly.pdbx_strand_id
1 'polypeptide(L)'
;MRKNFFVIFGLIFVFILVGFFAWKILTRKTDFVYKNFSKGNWEDVVLEVLGKKDPDLEDYSYASMSLAEYNFELLTTASEKKEKAVSKFAEKSGLKFFKREVGGRTIFTFEDKFFSFLPDGSFLKTRALCKKLSLGSEYETQEVLSRYLSKLISSNPLPLYNEYNQALLKSLSAGSARELDENGRNKLLKLLEYFSGKEDSPFNGSKAKIEGKNLNVRTGPGTENPIAFQFKGGEVVFILDRDTRSETIAGKRGYWNQVVDLRNGNVGWIFSGFLKNVPSDLSISQTMEESFRALDRSPVWDFESWKESSPPNGFQGEYHTTEKIALDGDTGIVLHSSKSKYDLICRSTEESFRDLEFHVSFLGGDETIPIFTLLADSSGDLHKAFEIEMDKESVSINRNRFITGDNFAKKRFRLNIQNGGGSGFQSGLIVSEKKVLSGIDSLEAIDANSGIRWKLCLPMARENSDSSLSVFQFKFVP
;
A
#
# COMPACT_ATOMS: atom_id res chain seq x y z
N MET A 1 -18.39 47.70 -40.70
CA MET A 1 -17.05 47.22 -40.28
C MET A 1 -16.94 46.82 -38.80
N ARG A 2 -17.62 47.49 -37.84
CA ARG A 2 -17.52 47.15 -36.39
C ARG A 2 -18.03 45.75 -35.98
N LYS A 3 -19.07 45.18 -36.63
CA LYS A 3 -19.62 43.86 -36.27
C LYS A 3 -18.68 42.68 -36.55
N ASN A 4 -17.92 42.73 -37.65
CA ASN A 4 -16.99 41.64 -38.00
C ASN A 4 -15.75 41.62 -37.11
N PHE A 5 -15.35 42.78 -36.57
CA PHE A 5 -14.19 42.91 -35.68
C PHE A 5 -14.40 42.18 -34.34
N PHE A 6 -15.59 42.31 -33.74
CA PHE A 6 -15.92 41.62 -32.47
C PHE A 6 -16.07 40.10 -32.63
N VAL A 7 -16.56 39.63 -33.79
CA VAL A 7 -16.68 38.19 -34.07
C VAL A 7 -15.30 37.55 -34.24
N ILE A 8 -14.38 38.23 -34.93
CA ILE A 8 -13.00 37.75 -35.13
C ILE A 8 -12.25 37.72 -33.79
N PHE A 9 -12.38 38.77 -32.96
CA PHE A 9 -11.78 38.78 -31.61
C PHE A 9 -12.37 37.71 -30.69
N GLY A 10 -13.69 37.48 -30.75
CA GLY A 10 -14.35 36.42 -29.99
C GLY A 10 -13.84 35.03 -30.38
N LEU A 11 -13.65 34.76 -31.67
CA LEU A 11 -13.08 33.50 -32.16
C LEU A 11 -11.62 33.31 -31.72
N ILE A 12 -10.79 34.35 -31.80
CA ILE A 12 -9.40 34.30 -31.33
C ILE A 12 -9.35 34.01 -29.82
N PHE A 13 -10.22 34.66 -29.03
CA PHE A 13 -10.28 34.43 -27.59
C PHE A 13 -10.70 32.99 -27.27
N VAL A 14 -11.70 32.44 -27.97
CA VAL A 14 -12.09 31.03 -27.81
C VAL A 14 -10.97 30.07 -28.21
N PHE A 15 -10.24 30.33 -29.30
CA PHE A 15 -9.09 29.51 -29.68
C PHE A 15 -7.95 29.57 -28.67
N ILE A 16 -7.67 30.74 -28.08
CA ILE A 16 -6.70 30.88 -27.00
C ILE A 16 -7.17 30.13 -25.74
N LEU A 17 -8.46 30.21 -25.41
CA LEU A 17 -9.03 29.53 -24.25
C LEU A 17 -9.00 28.01 -24.43
N VAL A 18 -9.39 27.50 -25.60
CA VAL A 18 -9.32 26.08 -25.95
C VAL A 18 -7.86 25.61 -26.00
N GLY A 19 -6.95 26.40 -26.58
CA GLY A 19 -5.51 26.13 -26.59
C GLY A 19 -4.93 26.10 -25.17
N PHE A 20 -5.34 27.02 -24.30
CA PHE A 20 -4.92 27.07 -22.89
C PHE A 20 -5.50 25.90 -22.09
N PHE A 21 -6.76 25.53 -22.30
CA PHE A 21 -7.36 24.35 -21.66
C PHE A 21 -6.73 23.05 -22.15
N ALA A 22 -6.51 22.90 -23.47
CA ALA A 22 -5.82 21.76 -24.04
C ALA A 22 -4.37 21.67 -23.54
N TRP A 23 -3.65 22.80 -23.47
CA TRP A 23 -2.32 22.89 -22.89
C TRP A 23 -2.34 22.49 -21.40
N LYS A 24 -3.25 23.04 -20.60
CA LYS A 24 -3.38 22.73 -19.17
C LYS A 24 -3.73 21.27 -18.90
N ILE A 25 -4.50 20.64 -19.80
CA ILE A 25 -4.82 19.21 -19.77
C ILE A 25 -3.60 18.37 -20.20
N LEU A 26 -2.87 18.78 -21.23
CA LEU A 26 -1.64 18.11 -21.68
C LEU A 26 -0.47 18.24 -20.68
N THR A 27 -0.39 19.34 -19.92
CA THR A 27 0.70 19.56 -18.96
C THR A 27 0.44 19.00 -17.57
N ARG A 28 -0.77 18.52 -17.27
CA ARG A 28 -0.95 17.64 -16.10
C ARG A 28 -0.23 16.33 -16.42
N LYS A 29 0.87 16.05 -15.71
CA LYS A 29 1.45 14.71 -15.63
C LYS A 29 0.47 13.79 -14.89
N THR A 30 -0.64 13.42 -15.54
CA THR A 30 -1.58 12.43 -15.01
C THR A 30 -0.92 11.07 -15.09
N ASP A 31 -0.86 10.39 -13.95
CA ASP A 31 -0.43 9.00 -13.89
C ASP A 31 -1.57 8.12 -14.43
N PHE A 32 -1.53 7.82 -15.74
CA PHE A 32 -2.58 7.05 -16.42
C PHE A 32 -2.74 5.64 -15.83
N VAL A 33 -1.66 5.03 -15.35
CA VAL A 33 -1.67 3.72 -14.72
C VAL A 33 -2.52 3.76 -13.46
N TYR A 34 -2.20 4.66 -12.53
CA TYR A 34 -2.97 4.81 -11.29
C TYR A 34 -4.41 5.30 -11.54
N LYS A 35 -4.61 6.18 -12.52
CA LYS A 35 -5.96 6.62 -12.92
C LYS A 35 -6.85 5.48 -13.41
N ASN A 36 -6.31 4.57 -14.21
CA ASN A 36 -7.06 3.40 -14.67
C ASN A 36 -7.28 2.42 -13.51
N PHE A 37 -6.28 2.25 -12.65
CA PHE A 37 -6.36 1.39 -11.47
C PHE A 37 -7.47 1.84 -10.50
N SER A 38 -7.49 3.13 -10.15
CA SER A 38 -8.52 3.70 -9.27
C SER A 38 -9.94 3.62 -9.83
N LYS A 39 -10.09 3.51 -11.16
CA LYS A 39 -11.39 3.36 -11.83
C LYS A 39 -11.82 1.91 -12.05
N GLY A 40 -10.97 0.94 -11.73
CA GLY A 40 -11.25 -0.47 -12.01
C GLY A 40 -11.08 -0.87 -13.47
N ASN A 41 -10.34 -0.09 -14.27
CA ASN A 41 -10.07 -0.41 -15.67
C ASN A 41 -8.87 -1.36 -15.79
N TRP A 42 -9.00 -2.58 -15.27
CA TRP A 42 -7.86 -3.48 -15.06
C TRP A 42 -7.10 -3.86 -16.34
N GLU A 43 -7.83 -4.09 -17.45
CA GLU A 43 -7.20 -4.35 -18.75
C GLU A 43 -6.31 -3.17 -19.18
N ASP A 44 -6.81 -1.95 -19.03
CA ASP A 44 -6.11 -0.74 -19.45
C ASP A 44 -4.86 -0.48 -18.59
N VAL A 45 -4.90 -0.78 -17.29
CA VAL A 45 -3.70 -0.71 -16.42
C VAL A 45 -2.60 -1.60 -16.96
N VAL A 46 -2.92 -2.85 -17.28
CA VAL A 46 -1.96 -3.84 -17.78
C VAL A 46 -1.38 -3.39 -19.13
N LEU A 47 -2.24 -2.94 -20.05
CA LEU A 47 -1.82 -2.48 -21.37
C LEU A 47 -0.94 -1.22 -21.29
N GLU A 48 -1.28 -0.27 -20.41
CA GLU A 48 -0.50 0.96 -20.20
C GLU A 48 0.91 0.63 -19.68
N VAL A 49 1.01 -0.26 -18.68
CA VAL A 49 2.31 -0.67 -18.11
C VAL A 49 3.16 -1.40 -19.15
N LEU A 50 2.57 -2.25 -19.97
CA LEU A 50 3.28 -2.94 -21.07
C LEU A 50 3.75 -1.99 -22.17
N GLY A 51 3.03 -0.89 -22.42
CA GLY A 51 3.38 0.13 -23.41
C GLY A 51 4.41 1.16 -22.92
N LYS A 52 4.63 1.25 -21.60
CA LYS A 52 5.52 2.25 -20.99
C LYS A 52 6.99 1.86 -21.19
N LYS A 53 7.81 2.82 -21.64
CA LYS A 53 9.24 2.61 -21.94
C LYS A 53 10.06 2.24 -20.71
N ASP A 54 9.73 2.86 -19.57
CA ASP A 54 10.43 2.67 -18.30
C ASP A 54 9.39 2.66 -17.16
N PRO A 55 8.71 1.52 -16.93
CA PRO A 55 7.77 1.37 -15.83
C PRO A 55 8.52 1.30 -14.49
N ASP A 56 7.99 1.97 -13.48
CA ASP A 56 8.52 1.92 -12.12
C ASP A 56 7.92 0.75 -11.31
N LEU A 57 8.38 0.58 -10.06
CA LEU A 57 7.90 -0.51 -9.19
C LEU A 57 6.41 -0.38 -8.84
N GLU A 58 5.87 0.83 -8.79
CA GLU A 58 4.45 1.03 -8.54
C GLU A 58 3.63 0.60 -9.76
N ASP A 59 4.07 0.93 -10.97
CA ASP A 59 3.45 0.47 -12.21
C ASP A 59 3.36 -1.06 -12.23
N TYR A 60 4.46 -1.75 -11.91
CA TYR A 60 4.46 -3.22 -11.82
C TYR A 60 3.53 -3.76 -10.72
N SER A 61 3.44 -3.07 -9.58
CA SER A 61 2.51 -3.42 -8.51
C SER A 61 1.05 -3.29 -8.98
N TYR A 62 0.69 -2.17 -9.61
CA TYR A 62 -0.66 -1.96 -10.13
C TYR A 62 -1.01 -2.94 -11.24
N ALA A 63 -0.10 -3.24 -12.15
CA ALA A 63 -0.32 -4.23 -13.21
C ALA A 63 -0.54 -5.64 -12.63
N SER A 64 0.27 -6.06 -11.66
CA SER A 64 0.14 -7.36 -11.00
C SER A 64 -1.19 -7.50 -10.24
N MET A 65 -1.61 -6.45 -9.53
CA MET A 65 -2.91 -6.41 -8.85
C MET A 65 -4.08 -6.40 -9.84
N SER A 66 -3.96 -5.63 -10.93
CA SER A 66 -4.99 -5.55 -11.98
C SER A 66 -5.17 -6.88 -12.70
N LEU A 67 -4.09 -7.65 -12.93
CA LEU A 67 -4.21 -9.01 -13.44
C LEU A 67 -4.99 -9.93 -12.50
N ALA A 68 -4.80 -9.80 -11.18
CA ALA A 68 -5.55 -10.59 -10.21
C ALA A 68 -7.05 -10.23 -10.22
N GLU A 69 -7.37 -8.94 -10.31
CA GLU A 69 -8.75 -8.45 -10.46
C GLU A 69 -9.38 -8.93 -11.76
N TYR A 70 -8.68 -8.79 -12.89
CA TYR A 70 -9.17 -9.24 -14.18
C TYR A 70 -9.45 -10.75 -14.19
N ASN A 71 -8.54 -11.57 -13.65
CA ASN A 71 -8.76 -13.02 -13.51
C ASN A 71 -10.01 -13.32 -12.66
N PHE A 72 -10.24 -12.55 -11.60
CA PHE A 72 -11.42 -12.69 -10.75
C PHE A 72 -12.71 -12.28 -11.46
N GLU A 73 -12.72 -11.16 -12.20
CA GLU A 73 -13.88 -10.71 -12.99
C GLU A 73 -14.30 -11.73 -14.05
N LEU A 74 -13.33 -12.44 -14.64
CA LEU A 74 -13.59 -13.53 -15.58
C LEU A 74 -14.38 -14.68 -14.97
N LEU A 75 -14.40 -14.85 -13.64
CA LEU A 75 -15.26 -15.86 -12.99
C LEU A 75 -16.74 -15.55 -13.16
N THR A 76 -17.09 -14.26 -13.08
CA THR A 76 -18.49 -13.78 -13.17
C THR A 76 -18.94 -13.49 -14.60
N THR A 77 -18.00 -13.42 -15.54
CA THR A 77 -18.29 -13.20 -16.96
C THR A 77 -19.07 -14.39 -17.56
N ALA A 78 -20.13 -14.08 -18.32
CA ALA A 78 -20.95 -15.08 -19.02
C ALA A 78 -20.08 -15.98 -19.94
N SER A 79 -20.35 -17.28 -19.93
CA SER A 79 -19.56 -18.31 -20.64
C SER A 79 -19.36 -17.99 -22.12
N GLU A 80 -20.41 -17.55 -22.81
CA GLU A 80 -20.43 -17.20 -24.24
C GLU A 80 -19.46 -16.06 -24.61
N LYS A 81 -19.18 -15.15 -23.66
CA LYS A 81 -18.32 -13.98 -23.87
C LYS A 81 -16.91 -14.20 -23.35
N LYS A 82 -16.70 -15.18 -22.46
CA LYS A 82 -15.46 -15.37 -21.70
C LYS A 82 -14.27 -15.68 -22.60
N GLU A 83 -14.39 -16.67 -23.49
CA GLU A 83 -13.29 -17.06 -24.39
C GLU A 83 -12.90 -15.93 -25.35
N LYS A 84 -13.89 -15.20 -25.87
CA LYS A 84 -13.65 -14.04 -26.73
C LYS A 84 -12.93 -12.90 -26.00
N ALA A 85 -13.33 -12.60 -24.75
CA ALA A 85 -12.69 -11.58 -23.92
C ALA A 85 -11.22 -11.95 -23.61
N VAL A 86 -10.99 -13.18 -23.16
CA VAL A 86 -9.65 -13.72 -22.87
C VAL A 86 -8.77 -13.67 -24.11
N SER A 87 -9.27 -14.12 -25.27
CA SER A 87 -8.49 -14.14 -26.52
C SER A 87 -8.13 -12.74 -26.98
N LYS A 88 -9.07 -11.80 -26.92
CA LYS A 88 -8.85 -10.39 -27.28
C LYS A 88 -7.84 -9.72 -26.36
N PHE A 89 -7.92 -9.98 -25.05
CA PHE A 89 -6.96 -9.42 -24.10
C PHE A 89 -5.57 -10.02 -24.26
N ALA A 90 -5.47 -11.33 -24.50
CA ALA A 90 -4.20 -12.00 -24.80
C ALA A 90 -3.54 -11.46 -26.07
N GLU A 91 -4.32 -11.21 -27.14
CA GLU A 91 -3.83 -10.63 -28.39
C GLU A 91 -3.27 -9.22 -28.17
N LYS A 92 -3.99 -8.37 -27.42
CA LYS A 92 -3.54 -6.99 -27.13
C LYS A 92 -2.32 -6.92 -26.22
N SER A 93 -2.29 -7.76 -25.18
CA SER A 93 -1.26 -7.71 -24.14
C SER A 93 -0.02 -8.56 -24.46
N GLY A 94 -0.14 -9.55 -25.35
CA GLY A 94 0.90 -10.55 -25.58
C GLY A 94 1.13 -11.48 -24.37
N LEU A 95 0.27 -11.45 -23.36
CA LEU A 95 0.36 -12.33 -22.20
C LEU A 95 -0.21 -13.72 -22.52
N LYS A 96 0.46 -14.74 -22.01
CA LYS A 96 -0.05 -16.12 -22.07
C LYS A 96 -1.17 -16.28 -21.05
N PHE A 97 -2.18 -17.08 -21.40
CA PHE A 97 -3.22 -17.49 -20.47
C PHE A 97 -3.32 -19.01 -20.40
N PHE A 98 -3.86 -19.49 -19.29
CA PHE A 98 -4.08 -20.90 -19.00
C PHE A 98 -5.58 -21.15 -18.81
N LYS A 99 -6.07 -22.25 -19.35
CA LYS A 99 -7.47 -22.71 -19.21
C LYS A 99 -7.48 -23.98 -18.35
N ARG A 100 -8.35 -24.01 -17.34
CA ARG A 100 -8.54 -25.17 -16.43
C ARG A 100 -10.02 -25.45 -16.23
N GLU A 101 -10.40 -26.71 -16.07
CA GLU A 101 -11.75 -27.12 -15.68
C GLU A 101 -11.75 -27.53 -14.21
N VAL A 102 -12.54 -26.85 -13.38
CA VAL A 102 -12.64 -27.10 -11.93
C VAL A 102 -14.11 -27.13 -11.53
N GLY A 103 -14.58 -28.28 -11.03
CA GLY A 103 -15.97 -28.43 -10.56
C GLY A 103 -17.02 -28.10 -11.62
N GLY A 104 -16.75 -28.41 -12.89
CA GLY A 104 -17.64 -28.09 -14.02
C GLY A 104 -17.61 -26.61 -14.47
N ARG A 105 -16.65 -25.82 -13.97
CA ARG A 105 -16.41 -24.43 -14.39
C ARG A 105 -15.08 -24.31 -15.12
N THR A 106 -15.10 -23.60 -16.25
CA THR A 106 -13.89 -23.17 -16.94
C THR A 106 -13.30 -21.93 -16.26
N ILE A 107 -12.05 -22.03 -15.83
CA ILE A 107 -11.25 -20.96 -15.23
C ILE A 107 -10.15 -20.56 -16.19
N PHE A 108 -10.00 -19.24 -16.39
CA PHE A 108 -8.92 -18.64 -17.16
C PHE A 108 -8.04 -17.82 -16.24
N THR A 109 -6.72 -17.98 -16.37
CA THR A 109 -5.74 -17.18 -15.62
C THR A 109 -4.62 -16.71 -16.52
N PHE A 110 -4.21 -15.46 -16.40
CA PHE A 110 -3.08 -14.90 -17.13
C PHE A 110 -1.75 -15.07 -16.39
N GLU A 111 -0.68 -15.25 -17.16
CA GLU A 111 0.70 -15.17 -16.66
C GLU A 111 0.99 -13.75 -16.15
N ASP A 112 1.48 -13.65 -14.91
CA ASP A 112 1.87 -12.38 -14.30
C ASP A 112 3.40 -12.23 -14.33
N LYS A 113 3.89 -11.51 -15.34
CA LYS A 113 5.31 -11.17 -15.49
C LYS A 113 5.71 -9.94 -14.67
N PHE A 114 4.75 -9.15 -14.19
CA PHE A 114 5.02 -7.91 -13.45
C PHE A 114 5.49 -8.23 -12.03
N PHE A 115 4.90 -9.27 -11.43
CA PHE A 115 5.18 -9.68 -10.06
C PHE A 115 6.66 -10.02 -9.79
N SER A 116 7.42 -10.50 -10.79
CA SER A 116 8.85 -10.80 -10.63
C SER A 116 9.74 -9.57 -10.54
N PHE A 117 9.30 -8.41 -11.03
CA PHE A 117 10.05 -7.16 -10.94
C PHE A 117 9.98 -6.52 -9.54
N LEU A 118 9.00 -6.92 -8.72
CA LEU A 118 8.85 -6.41 -7.36
C LEU A 118 9.87 -7.08 -6.42
N PRO A 119 10.65 -6.32 -5.62
CA PRO A 119 11.60 -6.90 -4.66
C PRO A 119 10.90 -7.74 -3.58
N ASP A 120 11.45 -8.90 -3.25
CA ASP A 120 10.93 -9.75 -2.18
C ASP A 120 10.95 -9.00 -0.82
N GLY A 121 9.85 -9.09 -0.07
CA GLY A 121 9.67 -8.39 1.20
C GLY A 121 9.29 -6.91 1.10
N SER A 122 9.29 -6.30 -0.09
CA SER A 122 8.88 -4.90 -0.26
C SER A 122 7.39 -4.70 0.02
N PHE A 123 7.00 -3.49 0.42
CA PHE A 123 5.59 -3.12 0.60
C PHE A 123 4.76 -3.39 -0.66
N LEU A 124 5.25 -2.94 -1.83
CA LEU A 124 4.54 -3.06 -3.10
C LEU A 124 4.31 -4.52 -3.51
N LYS A 125 5.27 -5.41 -3.22
CA LYS A 125 5.10 -6.86 -3.43
C LYS A 125 4.13 -7.47 -2.43
N THR A 126 4.21 -7.07 -1.16
CA THR A 126 3.32 -7.53 -0.11
C THR A 126 1.88 -7.13 -0.42
N ARG A 127 1.65 -5.91 -0.88
CA ARG A 127 0.35 -5.42 -1.35
C ARG A 127 -0.21 -6.26 -2.50
N ALA A 128 0.63 -6.53 -3.51
CA ALA A 128 0.25 -7.41 -4.61
C ALA A 128 -0.04 -8.85 -4.14
N LEU A 129 0.76 -9.39 -3.22
CA LEU A 129 0.51 -10.70 -2.61
C LEU A 129 -0.82 -10.76 -1.88
N CYS A 130 -1.16 -9.77 -1.07
CA CYS A 130 -2.45 -9.70 -0.37
C CYS A 130 -3.61 -9.78 -1.38
N LYS A 131 -3.53 -9.03 -2.48
CA LYS A 131 -4.54 -9.04 -3.55
C LYS A 131 -4.63 -10.41 -4.23
N LYS A 132 -3.49 -10.96 -4.63
CA LYS A 132 -3.39 -12.25 -5.33
C LYS A 132 -3.86 -13.43 -4.46
N LEU A 133 -3.58 -13.40 -3.16
CA LEU A 133 -4.05 -14.41 -2.22
C LEU A 133 -5.55 -14.28 -1.94
N SER A 134 -6.03 -13.05 -1.73
CA SER A 134 -7.46 -12.80 -1.47
C SER A 134 -8.34 -13.18 -2.68
N LEU A 135 -8.02 -12.71 -3.88
CA LEU A 135 -8.82 -13.00 -5.08
C LEU A 135 -8.50 -14.37 -5.66
N GLY A 136 -7.22 -14.75 -5.71
CA GLY A 136 -6.77 -16.03 -6.24
C GLY A 136 -7.31 -17.24 -5.49
N SER A 137 -7.75 -17.08 -4.23
CA SER A 137 -8.46 -18.14 -3.49
C SER A 137 -9.67 -18.72 -4.24
N GLU A 138 -10.21 -17.98 -5.22
CA GLU A 138 -11.40 -18.36 -6.00
C GLU A 138 -11.06 -19.05 -7.33
N TYR A 139 -9.82 -18.91 -7.83
CA TYR A 139 -9.45 -19.33 -9.18
C TYR A 139 -8.07 -19.98 -9.34
N GLU A 140 -7.17 -19.83 -8.37
CA GLU A 140 -5.84 -20.42 -8.42
C GLU A 140 -5.79 -21.84 -7.88
N THR A 141 -4.73 -22.55 -8.26
CA THR A 141 -4.43 -23.86 -7.70
C THR A 141 -3.80 -23.72 -6.32
N GLN A 142 -3.92 -24.78 -5.49
CA GLN A 142 -3.28 -24.85 -4.17
C GLN A 142 -1.76 -24.65 -4.26
N GLU A 143 -1.11 -25.15 -5.31
CA GLU A 143 0.32 -24.93 -5.55
C GLU A 143 0.66 -23.45 -5.73
N VAL A 144 -0.08 -22.74 -6.59
CA VAL A 144 0.14 -21.31 -6.83
C VAL A 144 -0.10 -20.50 -5.55
N LEU A 145 -1.20 -20.78 -4.85
CA LEU A 145 -1.53 -20.15 -3.57
C LEU A 145 -0.45 -20.40 -2.51
N SER A 146 0.09 -21.62 -2.42
CA SER A 146 1.15 -21.95 -1.47
C SER A 146 2.45 -21.19 -1.75
N ARG A 147 2.80 -21.01 -3.04
CA ARG A 147 3.96 -20.18 -3.43
C ARG A 147 3.77 -18.72 -3.03
N TYR A 148 2.57 -18.16 -3.23
CA TYR A 148 2.26 -16.80 -2.79
C TYR A 148 2.24 -16.69 -1.26
N LEU A 149 1.65 -17.66 -0.56
CA LEU A 149 1.61 -17.69 0.89
C LEU A 149 3.03 -17.72 1.48
N SER A 150 3.93 -18.56 0.95
CA SER A 150 5.33 -18.65 1.40
C SER A 150 6.06 -17.30 1.34
N LYS A 151 5.77 -16.49 0.30
CA LYS A 151 6.30 -15.12 0.18
C LYS A 151 5.62 -14.17 1.17
N LEU A 152 4.29 -14.25 1.32
CA LEU A 152 3.53 -13.40 2.24
C LEU A 152 4.00 -13.61 3.69
N ILE A 153 4.08 -14.86 4.17
CA ILE A 153 4.49 -15.19 5.55
C ILE A 153 5.96 -14.86 5.85
N SER A 154 6.72 -14.43 4.85
CA SER A 154 8.10 -13.95 5.00
C SER A 154 8.20 -12.42 4.95
N SER A 155 7.08 -11.71 4.76
CA SER A 155 7.01 -10.25 4.73
C SER A 155 6.53 -9.67 6.07
N ASN A 156 6.75 -8.36 6.26
CA ASN A 156 6.28 -7.65 7.44
C ASN A 156 4.76 -7.39 7.33
N PRO A 157 3.92 -7.89 8.26
CA PRO A 157 2.49 -7.68 8.19
C PRO A 157 2.05 -6.29 8.63
N LEU A 158 2.86 -5.53 9.38
CA LEU A 158 2.43 -4.27 9.99
C LEU A 158 1.98 -3.19 8.99
N PRO A 159 2.69 -2.92 7.86
CA PRO A 159 2.31 -1.87 6.93
C PRO A 159 0.96 -2.09 6.23
N LEU A 160 0.48 -3.32 6.20
CA LEU A 160 -0.78 -3.72 5.55
C LEU A 160 -1.62 -4.58 6.49
N TYR A 161 -1.61 -4.28 7.80
CA TYR A 161 -2.12 -5.19 8.82
C TYR A 161 -3.49 -5.78 8.49
N ASN A 162 -4.46 -4.95 8.14
CA ASN A 162 -5.81 -5.40 7.84
C ASN A 162 -5.86 -6.25 6.55
N GLU A 163 -5.33 -5.74 5.45
CA GLU A 163 -5.31 -6.40 4.15
C GLU A 163 -4.54 -7.73 4.21
N TYR A 164 -3.45 -7.75 4.95
CA TYR A 164 -2.62 -8.92 5.20
C TYR A 164 -3.40 -9.99 5.95
N ASN A 165 -4.04 -9.63 7.06
CA ASN A 165 -4.83 -10.57 7.86
C ASN A 165 -5.99 -11.16 7.05
N GLN A 166 -6.69 -10.35 6.27
CA GLN A 166 -7.80 -10.81 5.43
C GLN A 166 -7.32 -11.72 4.28
N ALA A 167 -6.22 -11.35 3.61
CA ALA A 167 -5.62 -12.18 2.57
C ALA A 167 -5.11 -13.52 3.13
N LEU A 168 -4.48 -13.50 4.30
CA LEU A 168 -4.03 -14.70 5.00
C LEU A 168 -5.23 -15.60 5.30
N LEU A 169 -6.27 -15.08 5.96
CA LEU A 169 -7.49 -15.82 6.30
C LEU A 169 -8.11 -16.49 5.08
N LYS A 170 -8.40 -15.71 4.04
CA LYS A 170 -9.07 -16.20 2.84
C LYS A 170 -8.25 -17.25 2.11
N SER A 171 -6.94 -17.04 2.00
CA SER A 171 -6.05 -18.01 1.35
C SER A 171 -5.95 -19.32 2.13
N LEU A 172 -5.85 -19.24 3.47
CA LEU A 172 -5.81 -20.43 4.30
C LEU A 172 -7.11 -21.22 4.15
N SER A 173 -8.27 -20.56 4.15
CA SER A 173 -9.56 -21.22 3.91
C SER A 173 -9.62 -21.95 2.56
N ALA A 174 -8.88 -21.48 1.55
CA ALA A 174 -8.73 -22.12 0.25
C ALA A 174 -7.65 -23.24 0.19
N GLY A 175 -6.98 -23.52 1.32
CA GLY A 175 -5.96 -24.57 1.43
C GLY A 175 -4.56 -24.15 0.98
N SER A 176 -4.23 -22.86 1.03
CA SER A 176 -2.91 -22.33 0.65
C SER A 176 -1.74 -22.83 1.50
N ALA A 177 -2.00 -23.47 2.64
CA ALA A 177 -0.94 -24.02 3.49
C ALA A 177 -0.46 -25.41 3.07
N ARG A 178 -1.18 -26.10 2.17
CA ARG A 178 -0.98 -27.54 1.87
C ARG A 178 0.40 -27.86 1.33
N GLU A 179 0.90 -27.04 0.41
CA GLU A 179 2.21 -27.27 -0.25
C GLU A 179 3.35 -26.49 0.43
N LEU A 180 3.12 -25.92 1.62
CA LEU A 180 4.21 -25.30 2.38
C LEU A 180 5.18 -26.37 2.88
N ASP A 181 6.48 -26.06 2.84
CA ASP A 181 7.51 -26.86 3.51
C ASP A 181 7.48 -26.69 5.03
N GLU A 182 8.32 -27.42 5.76
CA GLU A 182 8.37 -27.35 7.22
C GLU A 182 8.71 -25.95 7.74
N ASN A 183 9.63 -25.25 7.07
CA ASN A 183 10.00 -23.89 7.42
C ASN A 183 8.82 -22.92 7.25
N GLY A 184 8.09 -23.01 6.13
CA GLY A 184 6.90 -22.23 5.85
C GLY A 184 5.80 -22.50 6.87
N ARG A 185 5.54 -23.76 7.23
CA ARG A 185 4.55 -24.10 8.26
C ARG A 185 4.93 -23.56 9.63
N ASN A 186 6.21 -23.57 9.98
CA ASN A 186 6.70 -22.98 11.23
C ASN A 186 6.57 -21.45 11.26
N LYS A 187 6.83 -20.76 10.14
CA LYS A 187 6.57 -19.32 10.00
C LYS A 187 5.09 -18.99 10.13
N LEU A 188 4.23 -19.76 9.45
CA LEU A 188 2.79 -19.61 9.51
C LEU A 188 2.26 -19.82 10.93
N LEU A 189 2.73 -20.84 11.64
CA LEU A 189 2.37 -21.08 13.04
C LEU A 189 2.66 -19.85 13.90
N LYS A 190 3.87 -19.31 13.82
CA LYS A 190 4.26 -18.12 14.59
C LYS A 190 3.36 -16.91 14.27
N LEU A 191 3.08 -16.67 12.99
CA LEU A 191 2.17 -15.60 12.56
C LEU A 191 0.75 -15.79 13.12
N LEU A 192 0.20 -17.00 13.07
CA LEU A 192 -1.14 -17.29 13.59
C LEU A 192 -1.18 -17.16 15.12
N GLU A 193 -0.12 -17.56 15.83
CA GLU A 193 0.02 -17.30 17.27
C GLU A 193 -0.02 -15.79 17.55
N TYR A 194 0.78 -15.00 16.85
CA TYR A 194 0.81 -13.54 16.97
C TYR A 194 -0.58 -12.93 16.73
N PHE A 195 -1.21 -13.22 15.59
CA PHE A 195 -2.52 -12.66 15.25
C PHE A 195 -3.64 -13.15 16.18
N SER A 196 -3.55 -14.37 16.70
CA SER A 196 -4.55 -14.87 17.65
C SER A 196 -4.57 -14.15 18.99
N GLY A 197 -3.49 -13.43 19.32
CA GLY A 197 -3.39 -12.58 20.51
C GLY A 197 -3.74 -11.11 20.27
N LYS A 198 -4.14 -10.73 19.06
CA LYS A 198 -4.48 -9.34 18.71
C LYS A 198 -5.98 -9.15 18.66
N GLU A 199 -6.49 -8.19 19.44
CA GLU A 199 -7.93 -7.96 19.57
C GLU A 199 -8.60 -7.54 18.25
N ASP A 200 -7.86 -6.83 17.40
CA ASP A 200 -8.27 -6.30 16.10
C ASP A 200 -8.01 -7.27 14.92
N SER A 201 -7.47 -8.47 15.19
CA SER A 201 -7.25 -9.48 14.16
C SER A 201 -8.49 -10.36 13.94
N PRO A 202 -8.80 -10.78 12.69
CA PRO A 202 -9.79 -11.83 12.45
C PRO A 202 -9.42 -13.18 13.07
N PHE A 203 -8.15 -13.38 13.48
CA PHE A 203 -7.70 -14.58 14.15
C PHE A 203 -7.83 -14.52 15.68
N ASN A 204 -8.33 -13.41 16.26
CA ASN A 204 -8.46 -13.24 17.69
C ASN A 204 -9.20 -14.43 18.34
N GLY A 205 -8.56 -15.10 19.29
CA GLY A 205 -9.15 -16.25 19.98
C GLY A 205 -9.43 -17.47 19.09
N SER A 206 -8.86 -17.54 17.89
CA SER A 206 -9.04 -18.64 16.94
C SER A 206 -8.31 -19.93 17.33
N LYS A 207 -7.34 -19.86 18.24
CA LYS A 207 -6.53 -20.99 18.65
C LYS A 207 -7.34 -21.96 19.51
N ALA A 208 -7.37 -23.22 19.11
CA ALA A 208 -8.12 -24.27 19.81
C ALA A 208 -7.35 -25.59 19.88
N LYS A 209 -7.66 -26.38 20.91
CA LYS A 209 -7.17 -27.75 21.10
C LYS A 209 -8.29 -28.74 20.84
N ILE A 210 -7.97 -29.83 20.14
CA ILE A 210 -8.91 -30.93 19.87
C ILE A 210 -9.11 -31.77 21.14
N GLU A 211 -10.35 -31.96 21.58
CA GLU A 211 -10.69 -32.80 22.76
C GLU A 211 -11.18 -34.21 22.40
N GLY A 212 -11.50 -34.47 21.12
CA GLY A 212 -11.99 -35.77 20.64
C GLY A 212 -10.87 -36.74 20.25
N LYS A 213 -11.13 -38.05 20.39
CA LYS A 213 -10.27 -39.12 19.82
C LYS A 213 -10.76 -39.47 18.41
N ASN A 214 -9.89 -39.44 17.42
CA ASN A 214 -10.18 -39.74 16.00
C ASN A 214 -11.36 -38.90 15.47
N LEU A 215 -11.24 -37.58 15.62
CA LEU A 215 -12.32 -36.66 15.29
C LEU A 215 -12.37 -36.42 13.79
N ASN A 216 -13.53 -36.70 13.18
CA ASN A 216 -13.77 -36.49 11.75
C ASN A 216 -13.76 -35.00 11.41
N VAL A 217 -12.91 -34.65 10.46
CA VAL A 217 -12.90 -33.37 9.76
C VAL A 217 -13.56 -33.57 8.41
N ARG A 218 -14.45 -32.66 8.04
CA ARG A 218 -15.34 -32.79 6.88
C ARG A 218 -14.94 -31.83 5.78
N THR A 219 -15.32 -32.12 4.54
CA THR A 219 -15.09 -31.21 3.39
C THR A 219 -15.98 -29.97 3.42
N GLY A 220 -17.08 -30.01 4.18
CA GLY A 220 -18.03 -28.91 4.37
C GLY A 220 -18.68 -28.96 5.75
N PRO A 221 -19.38 -27.90 6.17
CA PRO A 221 -20.08 -27.88 7.45
C PRO A 221 -21.23 -28.87 7.42
N GLY A 222 -21.25 -29.82 8.35
CA GLY A 222 -22.31 -30.82 8.48
C GLY A 222 -21.82 -32.27 8.44
N THR A 223 -22.64 -33.18 8.94
CA THR A 223 -22.32 -34.62 8.98
C THR A 223 -22.60 -35.34 7.65
N GLU A 224 -23.34 -34.70 6.76
CA GLU A 224 -23.65 -35.12 5.40
C GLU A 224 -22.46 -34.96 4.45
N ASN A 225 -21.53 -34.07 4.77
CA ASN A 225 -20.34 -33.86 3.97
C ASN A 225 -19.34 -35.03 4.10
N PRO A 226 -18.61 -35.41 3.05
CA PRO A 226 -17.55 -36.41 3.12
C PRO A 226 -16.51 -36.10 4.20
N ILE A 227 -15.92 -37.15 4.78
CA ILE A 227 -14.77 -37.03 5.68
C ILE A 227 -13.55 -36.67 4.83
N ALA A 228 -12.89 -35.57 5.17
CA ALA A 228 -11.65 -35.13 4.55
C ALA A 228 -10.43 -35.81 5.21
N PHE A 229 -10.35 -35.75 6.54
CA PHE A 229 -9.29 -36.36 7.35
C PHE A 229 -9.73 -36.45 8.82
N GLN A 230 -8.84 -36.90 9.71
CA GLN A 230 -9.12 -37.06 11.14
C GLN A 230 -8.02 -36.43 12.00
N PHE A 231 -8.42 -35.82 13.11
CA PHE A 231 -7.51 -35.36 14.16
C PHE A 231 -7.41 -36.35 15.31
N LYS A 232 -6.24 -36.41 15.96
CA LYS A 232 -6.07 -37.04 17.26
C LYS A 232 -6.32 -36.02 18.37
N GLY A 233 -6.74 -36.52 19.53
CA GLY A 233 -6.95 -35.68 20.70
C GLY A 233 -5.65 -35.00 21.13
N GLY A 234 -5.75 -33.72 21.46
CA GLY A 234 -4.64 -32.90 21.96
C GLY A 234 -3.96 -32.02 20.92
N GLU A 235 -4.31 -32.16 19.64
CA GLU A 235 -3.74 -31.37 18.55
C GLU A 235 -4.24 -29.92 18.60
N VAL A 236 -3.38 -28.96 18.21
CA VAL A 236 -3.71 -27.53 18.17
C VAL A 236 -4.03 -27.14 16.74
N VAL A 237 -5.10 -26.37 16.59
CA VAL A 237 -5.61 -25.86 15.31
C VAL A 237 -5.97 -24.38 15.44
N PHE A 238 -6.08 -23.70 14.30
CA PHE A 238 -6.61 -22.34 14.22
C PHE A 238 -7.93 -22.35 13.47
N ILE A 239 -8.93 -21.70 14.03
CA ILE A 239 -10.26 -21.51 13.45
C ILE A 239 -10.19 -20.39 12.41
N LEU A 240 -10.59 -20.70 11.18
CA LEU A 240 -10.60 -19.76 10.06
C LEU A 240 -11.99 -19.19 9.77
N ASP A 241 -13.03 -19.99 9.99
CA ASP A 241 -14.40 -19.59 9.72
C ASP A 241 -15.39 -20.38 10.60
N ARG A 242 -16.64 -19.92 10.65
CA ARG A 242 -17.73 -20.53 11.41
C ARG A 242 -19.03 -20.50 10.60
N ASP A 243 -19.65 -21.67 10.46
CA ASP A 243 -21.01 -21.78 9.92
C ASP A 243 -22.00 -21.11 10.90
N THR A 244 -22.94 -20.36 10.37
CA THR A 244 -23.90 -19.58 11.17
C THR A 244 -24.96 -20.46 11.85
N ARG A 245 -25.14 -21.71 11.41
CA ARG A 245 -26.14 -22.64 11.93
C ARG A 245 -25.59 -23.38 13.13
N SER A 246 -26.38 -23.40 14.21
CA SER A 246 -26.09 -24.22 15.38
C SER A 246 -26.72 -25.59 15.26
N GLU A 247 -25.99 -26.64 15.60
CA GLU A 247 -26.45 -28.02 15.64
C GLU A 247 -26.18 -28.65 17.00
N THR A 248 -26.81 -29.79 17.27
CA THR A 248 -26.50 -30.61 18.45
C THR A 248 -25.93 -31.95 18.02
N ILE A 249 -24.65 -32.18 18.31
CA ILE A 249 -23.94 -33.42 17.98
C ILE A 249 -23.41 -34.02 19.26
N ALA A 250 -23.69 -35.31 19.48
CA ALA A 250 -23.27 -36.04 20.68
C ALA A 250 -23.64 -35.32 22.00
N GLY A 251 -24.85 -34.74 22.07
CA GLY A 251 -25.36 -34.02 23.24
C GLY A 251 -24.75 -32.64 23.47
N LYS A 252 -23.87 -32.16 22.59
CA LYS A 252 -23.27 -30.82 22.67
C LYS A 252 -23.87 -29.92 21.61
N ARG A 253 -24.35 -28.73 22.01
CA ARG A 253 -24.77 -27.68 21.07
C ARG A 253 -23.55 -26.88 20.64
N GLY A 254 -23.44 -26.58 19.35
CA GLY A 254 -22.32 -25.83 18.79
C GLY A 254 -22.51 -25.51 17.32
N TYR A 255 -21.45 -24.98 16.72
CA TYR A 255 -21.34 -24.62 15.31
C TYR A 255 -20.28 -25.48 14.61
N TRP A 256 -20.32 -25.54 13.29
CA TRP A 256 -19.22 -26.04 12.49
C TRP A 256 -18.19 -24.94 12.30
N ASN A 257 -16.93 -25.24 12.58
CA ASN A 257 -15.81 -24.33 12.39
C ASN A 257 -14.89 -24.88 11.29
N GLN A 258 -14.45 -24.03 10.37
CA GLN A 258 -13.36 -24.38 9.47
C GLN A 258 -12.03 -24.21 10.22
N VAL A 259 -11.14 -25.19 10.12
CA VAL A 259 -9.85 -25.17 10.81
C VAL A 259 -8.71 -25.57 9.88
N VAL A 260 -7.51 -25.06 10.17
CA VAL A 260 -6.26 -25.47 9.51
C VAL A 260 -5.43 -26.41 10.39
N ASP A 261 -4.98 -27.53 9.81
CA ASP A 261 -3.96 -28.42 10.38
C ASP A 261 -2.57 -27.97 9.91
N LEU A 262 -1.80 -27.35 10.79
CA LEU A 262 -0.48 -26.82 10.43
C LEU A 262 0.60 -27.91 10.23
N ARG A 263 0.31 -29.19 10.48
CA ARG A 263 1.28 -30.27 10.25
C ARG A 263 1.36 -30.66 8.78
N ASN A 264 0.23 -30.61 8.09
CA ASN A 264 0.09 -31.02 6.69
C ASN A 264 -0.55 -29.93 5.82
N GLY A 265 -0.92 -28.78 6.39
CA GLY A 265 -1.56 -27.66 5.70
C GLY A 265 -2.99 -27.92 5.25
N ASN A 266 -3.62 -29.01 5.69
CA ASN A 266 -4.99 -29.35 5.31
C ASN A 266 -6.00 -28.46 6.02
N VAL A 267 -7.12 -28.24 5.36
CA VAL A 267 -8.24 -27.46 5.88
C VAL A 267 -9.52 -28.26 5.80
N GLY A 268 -10.39 -28.10 6.79
CA GLY A 268 -11.71 -28.70 6.76
C GLY A 268 -12.56 -28.29 7.95
N TRP A 269 -13.76 -28.85 8.01
CA TRP A 269 -14.81 -28.46 8.94
C TRP A 269 -14.93 -29.42 10.11
N ILE A 270 -14.98 -28.86 11.32
CA ILE A 270 -15.03 -29.60 12.57
C ILE A 270 -16.11 -29.03 13.49
N PHE A 271 -16.81 -29.88 14.20
CA PHE A 271 -17.84 -29.42 15.14
C PHE A 271 -17.19 -28.84 16.41
N SER A 272 -17.54 -27.59 16.72
CA SER A 272 -16.99 -26.83 17.85
C SER A 272 -17.18 -27.48 19.23
N GLY A 273 -18.16 -28.38 19.40
CA GLY A 273 -18.33 -29.15 20.64
C GLY A 273 -17.12 -30.04 20.99
N PHE A 274 -16.16 -30.21 20.08
CA PHE A 274 -14.92 -30.95 20.31
C PHE A 274 -13.67 -30.06 20.31
N LEU A 275 -13.86 -28.74 20.33
CA LEU A 275 -12.80 -27.75 20.41
C LEU A 275 -12.80 -27.09 21.79
N LYS A 276 -11.60 -26.93 22.35
CA LYS A 276 -11.37 -26.10 23.53
C LYS A 276 -10.46 -24.94 23.15
N ASN A 277 -10.96 -23.72 23.27
CA ASN A 277 -10.15 -22.52 23.02
C ASN A 277 -8.96 -22.49 23.97
N VAL A 278 -7.82 -22.06 23.45
CA VAL A 278 -6.56 -21.92 24.18
C VAL A 278 -6.05 -20.50 23.95
N PRO A 279 -5.53 -19.81 24.98
CA PRO A 279 -4.92 -18.50 24.78
C PRO A 279 -3.72 -18.56 23.84
N SER A 280 -3.47 -17.45 23.15
CA SER A 280 -2.25 -17.25 22.37
C SER A 280 -1.02 -17.23 23.29
N ASP A 281 0.14 -17.55 22.72
CA ASP A 281 1.40 -17.39 23.43
C ASP A 281 1.85 -15.92 23.40
N LEU A 282 1.78 -15.25 24.56
CA LEU A 282 2.16 -13.85 24.70
C LEU A 282 3.66 -13.61 24.41
N SER A 283 4.53 -14.58 24.69
CA SER A 283 5.97 -14.45 24.47
C SER A 283 6.31 -14.45 22.97
N ILE A 284 5.63 -15.30 22.20
CA ILE A 284 5.73 -15.31 20.74
C ILE A 284 5.20 -13.99 20.19
N SER A 285 4.05 -13.53 20.70
CA SER A 285 3.42 -12.29 20.24
C SER A 285 4.32 -11.07 20.43
N GLN A 286 4.97 -10.95 21.61
CA GLN A 286 5.91 -9.86 21.90
C GLN A 286 7.17 -9.94 21.04
N THR A 287 7.79 -11.12 20.94
CA THR A 287 9.01 -11.31 20.12
C THR A 287 8.75 -10.99 18.65
N MET A 288 7.58 -11.37 18.14
CA MET A 288 7.19 -11.08 16.77
C MET A 288 6.92 -9.60 16.55
N GLU A 289 6.19 -8.95 17.44
CA GLU A 289 5.96 -7.49 17.39
C GLU A 289 7.29 -6.73 17.31
N GLU A 290 8.24 -7.07 18.17
CA GLU A 290 9.58 -6.46 18.18
C GLU A 290 10.32 -6.72 16.86
N SER A 291 10.28 -7.96 16.36
CA SER A 291 10.93 -8.32 15.10
C SER A 291 10.33 -7.56 13.91
N PHE A 292 9.01 -7.38 13.88
CA PHE A 292 8.31 -6.64 12.84
C PHE A 292 8.63 -5.16 12.92
N ARG A 293 8.60 -4.56 14.10
CA ARG A 293 9.00 -3.15 14.30
C ARG A 293 10.46 -2.89 13.95
N ALA A 294 11.33 -3.87 14.15
CA ALA A 294 12.74 -3.77 13.76
C ALA A 294 12.94 -3.83 12.24
N LEU A 295 12.08 -4.57 11.53
CA LEU A 295 12.04 -4.60 10.06
C LEU A 295 11.33 -3.35 9.49
N ASP A 296 10.34 -2.83 10.22
CA ASP A 296 9.58 -1.61 9.94
C ASP A 296 10.37 -0.33 10.26
N ARG A 297 11.70 -0.36 10.20
CA ARG A 297 12.46 0.89 10.26
C ARG A 297 12.05 1.70 9.04
N SER A 298 11.14 2.65 9.29
CA SER A 298 10.64 3.66 8.36
C SER A 298 11.70 3.98 7.33
N PRO A 299 11.40 3.97 6.02
CA PRO A 299 12.37 4.35 5.02
C PRO A 299 12.86 5.76 5.35
N VAL A 300 14.09 5.85 5.86
CA VAL A 300 14.76 7.12 6.08
C VAL A 300 15.29 7.51 4.71
N TRP A 301 14.76 8.61 4.18
CA TRP A 301 15.30 9.22 2.98
C TRP A 301 16.33 10.24 3.44
N ASP A 302 17.59 9.82 3.48
CA ASP A 302 18.74 10.68 3.70
C ASP A 302 19.42 11.07 2.38
N PHE A 303 20.45 11.92 2.50
CA PHE A 303 21.25 12.40 1.38
C PHE A 303 22.70 11.90 1.44
N GLU A 304 23.01 10.90 2.26
CA GLU A 304 24.39 10.45 2.51
C GLU A 304 25.07 9.98 1.22
N SER A 305 24.38 9.08 0.49
CA SER A 305 24.84 8.49 -0.77
C SER A 305 24.59 9.35 -2.02
N TRP A 306 23.87 10.48 -1.88
CA TRP A 306 23.53 11.37 -2.99
C TRP A 306 24.75 12.17 -3.47
N LYS A 307 24.76 12.52 -4.77
CA LYS A 307 25.76 13.34 -5.43
C LYS A 307 25.08 14.51 -6.14
N GLU A 308 25.64 15.71 -6.00
CA GLU A 308 25.09 16.98 -6.52
C GLU A 308 24.80 16.95 -8.02
N SER A 309 25.56 16.16 -8.80
CA SER A 309 25.43 16.06 -10.26
C SER A 309 24.13 15.43 -10.77
N SER A 310 23.29 14.90 -9.89
CA SER A 310 22.06 14.17 -10.24
C SER A 310 21.00 14.34 -9.15
N PRO A 311 19.70 14.16 -9.46
CA PRO A 311 18.67 14.19 -8.43
C PRO A 311 18.93 13.12 -7.34
N PRO A 312 18.53 13.39 -6.08
CA PRO A 312 18.55 12.38 -5.02
C PRO A 312 17.83 11.09 -5.41
N ASN A 313 18.29 9.97 -4.86
CA ASN A 313 17.78 8.64 -5.22
C ASN A 313 16.25 8.57 -5.08
N GLY A 314 15.58 8.15 -6.16
CA GLY A 314 14.12 8.01 -6.24
C GLY A 314 13.36 9.31 -6.51
N PHE A 315 14.01 10.47 -6.49
CA PHE A 315 13.37 11.73 -6.90
C PHE A 315 13.37 11.87 -8.42
N GLN A 316 12.23 12.26 -8.97
CA GLN A 316 12.01 12.48 -10.39
C GLN A 316 11.48 13.90 -10.62
N GLY A 317 11.96 14.57 -11.67
CA GLY A 317 11.54 15.94 -12.00
C GLY A 317 12.62 16.70 -12.76
N GLU A 318 12.40 18.00 -12.94
CA GLU A 318 13.42 18.89 -13.46
C GLU A 318 14.35 19.25 -12.31
N TYR A 319 15.56 18.71 -12.34
CA TYR A 319 16.56 18.85 -11.29
C TYR A 319 17.56 19.95 -11.65
N HIS A 320 17.73 20.90 -10.73
CA HIS A 320 18.78 21.91 -10.78
C HIS A 320 19.84 21.57 -9.75
N THR A 321 21.10 21.55 -10.16
CA THR A 321 22.23 21.23 -9.27
C THR A 321 22.25 22.16 -8.06
N THR A 322 22.41 21.57 -6.87
CA THR A 322 22.55 22.30 -5.61
C THR A 322 23.58 21.64 -4.71
N GLU A 323 23.98 22.34 -3.67
CA GLU A 323 25.09 22.04 -2.79
C GLU A 323 24.74 20.93 -1.79
N LYS A 324 25.76 20.15 -1.47
CA LYS A 324 25.79 19.16 -0.42
C LYS A 324 26.51 19.74 0.79
N ILE A 325 25.89 19.66 1.96
CA ILE A 325 26.48 20.11 3.22
C ILE A 325 26.53 18.98 4.24
N ALA A 326 27.54 18.98 5.10
CA ALA A 326 27.63 18.07 6.24
C ALA A 326 27.55 18.87 7.54
N LEU A 327 26.57 18.58 8.39
CA LEU A 327 26.38 19.20 9.70
C LEU A 327 26.04 18.12 10.73
N ASP A 328 26.74 18.13 11.86
CA ASP A 328 26.58 17.17 12.96
C ASP A 328 26.71 15.69 12.53
N GLY A 329 27.55 15.41 11.53
CA GLY A 329 27.77 14.06 11.00
C GLY A 329 26.75 13.63 9.94
N ASP A 330 25.70 14.40 9.73
CA ASP A 330 24.67 14.12 8.74
C ASP A 330 24.87 14.95 7.48
N THR A 331 24.49 14.36 6.36
CA THR A 331 24.56 14.98 5.04
C THR A 331 23.21 15.57 4.64
N GLY A 332 23.19 16.80 4.13
CA GLY A 332 21.99 17.46 3.67
C GLY A 332 22.10 18.06 2.26
N ILE A 333 20.94 18.21 1.64
CA ILE A 333 20.74 18.97 0.40
C ILE A 333 20.44 20.43 0.77
N VAL A 334 21.07 21.38 0.09
CA VAL A 334 20.77 22.82 0.26
C VAL A 334 19.57 23.19 -0.62
N LEU A 335 18.66 24.00 -0.09
CA LEU A 335 17.53 24.57 -0.80
C LEU A 335 17.63 26.09 -0.71
N HIS A 336 17.38 26.76 -1.83
CA HIS A 336 17.52 28.21 -1.96
C HIS A 336 16.15 28.90 -2.10
N SER A 337 16.09 30.10 -1.57
CA SER A 337 15.07 31.08 -1.97
C SER A 337 15.22 31.42 -3.45
N SER A 338 14.11 31.78 -4.11
CA SER A 338 14.09 32.13 -5.53
C SER A 338 13.05 33.22 -5.77
N LYS A 339 13.45 34.27 -6.50
CA LYS A 339 12.53 35.29 -7.02
C LYS A 339 11.81 34.81 -8.28
N SER A 340 12.39 33.83 -8.96
CA SER A 340 11.83 33.07 -10.07
C SER A 340 10.96 31.92 -9.56
N LYS A 341 10.30 31.16 -10.45
CA LYS A 341 9.54 29.97 -10.04
C LYS A 341 10.45 28.81 -9.63
N TYR A 342 9.93 27.93 -8.79
CA TYR A 342 10.54 26.64 -8.45
C TYR A 342 10.09 25.55 -9.42
N ASP A 343 11.01 24.67 -9.79
CA ASP A 343 10.67 23.35 -10.30
C ASP A 343 10.57 22.36 -9.14
N LEU A 344 9.91 21.23 -9.37
CA LEU A 344 9.72 20.20 -8.34
C LEU A 344 10.38 18.90 -8.78
N ILE A 345 11.21 18.35 -7.89
CA ILE A 345 11.58 16.94 -7.93
C ILE A 345 10.76 16.22 -6.88
N CYS A 346 10.13 15.10 -7.23
CA CYS A 346 9.21 14.39 -6.37
C CYS A 346 9.60 12.92 -6.23
N ARG A 347 9.42 12.38 -5.03
CA ARG A 347 9.52 10.94 -4.76
C ARG A 347 8.23 10.45 -4.11
N SER A 348 7.69 9.35 -4.62
CA SER A 348 6.49 8.71 -4.06
C SER A 348 6.82 7.93 -2.80
N THR A 349 5.91 7.96 -1.82
CA THR A 349 6.03 7.07 -0.65
C THR A 349 5.47 5.72 -1.03
N GLU A 350 6.18 4.66 -0.63
CA GLU A 350 5.71 3.30 -0.85
C GLU A 350 4.61 2.96 0.15
N GLU A 351 4.76 3.38 1.41
CA GLU A 351 3.90 3.03 2.54
C GLU A 351 2.99 4.19 2.96
N SER A 352 1.88 3.86 3.64
CA SER A 352 1.07 4.84 4.37
C SER A 352 1.78 5.28 5.65
N PHE A 353 1.65 6.54 6.03
CA PHE A 353 2.25 7.08 7.25
C PHE A 353 1.30 8.07 7.94
N ARG A 354 1.38 8.13 9.26
CA ARG A 354 0.69 9.13 10.09
C ARG A 354 1.58 10.30 10.45
N ASP A 355 2.89 10.10 10.46
CA ASP A 355 3.86 11.11 10.84
C ASP A 355 4.99 11.19 9.80
N LEU A 356 5.31 12.41 9.37
CA LEU A 356 6.48 12.70 8.54
C LEU A 356 7.47 13.52 9.39
N GLU A 357 8.56 12.87 9.81
CA GLU A 357 9.66 13.53 10.50
C GLU A 357 10.66 14.08 9.48
N PHE A 358 11.16 15.29 9.72
CA PHE A 358 12.19 15.90 8.89
C PHE A 358 13.18 16.73 9.72
N HIS A 359 14.42 16.79 9.24
CA HIS A 359 15.49 17.55 9.89
C HIS A 359 15.96 18.65 8.96
N VAL A 360 15.98 19.88 9.48
CA VAL A 360 16.38 21.06 8.72
C VAL A 360 17.27 21.99 9.53
N SER A 361 18.11 22.73 8.84
CA SER A 361 18.94 23.81 9.39
C SER A 361 18.88 25.00 8.46
N PHE A 362 18.42 26.14 8.96
CA PHE A 362 18.46 27.38 8.17
C PHE A 362 19.91 27.89 8.13
N LEU A 363 20.40 28.22 6.93
CA LEU A 363 21.81 28.54 6.68
C LEU A 363 22.05 30.04 6.61
N GLY A 364 21.05 30.82 6.18
CA GLY A 364 21.14 32.28 6.15
C GLY A 364 20.10 32.95 5.26
N GLY A 365 20.04 34.28 5.33
CA GLY A 365 19.17 35.15 4.54
C GLY A 365 17.90 35.61 5.24
N ASP A 366 17.03 36.30 4.50
CA ASP A 366 15.83 36.98 5.00
C ASP A 366 14.54 36.57 4.24
N GLU A 367 14.66 35.81 3.15
CA GLU A 367 13.53 35.34 2.36
C GLU A 367 12.99 34.00 2.90
N THR A 368 11.68 33.78 2.78
CA THR A 368 11.06 32.49 3.09
C THR A 368 11.46 31.45 2.05
N ILE A 369 11.81 30.26 2.50
CA ILE A 369 12.27 29.15 1.66
C ILE A 369 11.30 27.98 1.81
N PRO A 370 10.72 27.46 0.72
CA PRO A 370 9.95 26.24 0.78
C PRO A 370 10.88 25.05 1.05
N ILE A 371 10.52 24.21 2.03
CA ILE A 371 11.26 23.00 2.39
C ILE A 371 10.78 21.84 1.52
N PHE A 372 9.47 21.60 1.52
CA PHE A 372 8.85 20.59 0.68
C PHE A 372 7.36 20.84 0.49
N THR A 373 6.81 20.27 -0.58
CA THR A 373 5.36 20.12 -0.77
C THR A 373 5.01 18.65 -0.69
N LEU A 374 4.02 18.32 0.15
CA LEU A 374 3.42 17.01 0.20
C LEU A 374 2.17 16.99 -0.70
N LEU A 375 2.23 16.21 -1.77
CA LEU A 375 1.13 15.98 -2.70
C LEU A 375 0.42 14.68 -2.36
N ALA A 376 -0.90 14.67 -2.49
CA ALA A 376 -1.70 13.46 -2.39
C ALA A 376 -2.36 13.16 -3.74
N ASP A 377 -2.34 11.90 -4.13
CA ASP A 377 -2.98 11.39 -5.34
C ASP A 377 -4.05 10.37 -4.93
N SER A 378 -5.31 10.70 -5.22
CA SER A 378 -6.49 9.90 -4.89
C SER A 378 -7.17 9.27 -6.11
N SER A 379 -6.87 9.77 -7.33
CA SER A 379 -7.59 9.42 -8.57
C SER A 379 -6.78 9.61 -9.86
N GLY A 380 -5.45 9.67 -9.78
CA GLY A 380 -4.54 9.98 -10.89
C GLY A 380 -4.31 11.49 -11.11
N ASP A 381 -4.87 12.33 -10.24
CA ASP A 381 -4.64 13.76 -10.19
C ASP A 381 -3.88 14.07 -8.88
N LEU A 382 -2.75 14.76 -9.01
CA LEU A 382 -1.95 15.19 -7.87
C LEU A 382 -2.52 16.49 -7.30
N HIS A 383 -2.85 16.44 -6.01
CA HIS A 383 -3.38 17.57 -5.25
C HIS A 383 -2.37 18.02 -4.19
N LYS A 384 -2.20 19.34 -4.02
CA LYS A 384 -1.38 19.86 -2.92
C LYS A 384 -2.10 19.64 -1.60
N ALA A 385 -1.50 18.87 -0.69
CA ALA A 385 -2.03 18.69 0.64
C ALA A 385 -1.40 19.67 1.62
N PHE A 386 -0.06 19.63 1.76
CA PHE A 386 0.66 20.44 2.73
C PHE A 386 1.91 21.05 2.11
N GLU A 387 2.15 22.33 2.36
CA GLU A 387 3.36 23.05 1.98
C GLU A 387 4.07 23.50 3.24
N ILE A 388 5.33 23.12 3.37
CA ILE A 388 6.18 23.45 4.51
C ILE A 388 7.20 24.49 4.07
N GLU A 389 7.23 25.60 4.77
CA GLU A 389 8.14 26.71 4.49
C GLU A 389 8.84 27.13 5.78
N MET A 390 10.05 27.67 5.64
CA MET A 390 10.84 28.17 6.75
C MET A 390 11.46 29.52 6.39
N ASP A 391 11.46 30.41 7.36
CA ASP A 391 12.26 31.62 7.33
C ASP A 391 13.20 31.63 8.55
N LYS A 392 13.94 32.72 8.70
CA LYS A 392 14.90 32.92 9.79
C LYS A 392 14.34 32.60 11.17
N GLU A 393 13.07 32.89 11.45
CA GLU A 393 12.52 32.84 12.81
C GLU A 393 11.42 31.79 12.98
N SER A 394 10.96 31.19 11.90
CA SER A 394 9.72 30.42 11.91
C SER A 394 9.68 29.28 10.90
N VAL A 395 8.75 28.37 11.17
CA VAL A 395 8.31 27.33 10.24
C VAL A 395 6.81 27.48 10.04
N SER A 396 6.32 27.18 8.85
CA SER A 396 4.89 27.23 8.56
C SER A 396 4.38 25.98 7.86
N ILE A 397 3.10 25.67 8.09
CA ILE A 397 2.33 24.68 7.32
C ILE A 397 1.16 25.42 6.68
N ASN A 398 1.06 25.41 5.35
CA ASN A 398 -0.04 26.06 4.63
C ASN A 398 -0.22 27.53 5.09
N ARG A 399 0.89 28.25 5.30
CA ARG A 399 0.97 29.63 5.82
C ARG A 399 0.65 29.81 7.31
N ASN A 400 0.26 28.76 8.03
CA ASN A 400 0.10 28.83 9.49
C ASN A 400 1.49 28.76 10.14
N ARG A 401 1.90 29.87 10.75
CA ARG A 401 3.28 30.11 11.20
C ARG A 401 3.47 29.77 12.68
N PHE A 402 4.57 29.11 13.00
CA PHE A 402 5.06 28.91 14.36
C PHE A 402 6.48 29.48 14.49
N ILE A 403 6.69 30.36 15.48
CA ILE A 403 7.98 31.00 15.75
C ILE A 403 8.85 30.02 16.52
N THR A 404 10.00 29.64 15.96
CA THR A 404 10.90 28.63 16.53
C THR A 404 12.02 29.21 17.41
N GLY A 405 12.15 30.54 17.44
CA GLY A 405 13.21 31.30 18.13
C GLY A 405 14.59 31.25 17.44
N ASP A 406 15.47 32.19 17.79
CA ASP A 406 16.73 32.54 17.10
C ASP A 406 17.87 31.50 17.10
N ASN A 407 17.59 30.21 17.35
CA ASN A 407 18.65 29.21 17.41
C ASN A 407 18.64 28.27 16.19
N PHE A 408 19.61 28.48 15.30
CA PHE A 408 19.84 27.84 13.99
C PHE A 408 20.57 26.49 14.07
N ALA A 409 20.55 25.85 15.24
CA ALA A 409 20.97 24.46 15.31
C ALA A 409 20.02 23.61 14.46
N LYS A 410 20.55 22.53 13.88
CA LYS A 410 19.77 21.52 13.19
C LYS A 410 18.59 21.07 14.06
N LYS A 411 17.37 21.26 13.58
CA LYS A 411 16.13 20.96 14.32
C LYS A 411 15.34 19.84 13.67
N ARG A 412 14.69 19.03 14.52
CA ARG A 412 13.72 18.01 14.12
C ARG A 412 12.30 18.56 14.20
N PHE A 413 11.54 18.33 13.15
CA PHE A 413 10.11 18.61 13.04
C PHE A 413 9.36 17.32 12.73
N ARG A 414 8.11 17.23 13.16
CA ARG A 414 7.21 16.13 12.81
C ARG A 414 5.88 16.70 12.34
N LEU A 415 5.50 16.37 11.11
CA LEU A 415 4.20 16.67 10.52
C LEU A 415 3.27 15.49 10.79
N ASN A 416 2.30 15.67 11.68
CA ASN A 416 1.28 14.67 11.95
C ASN A 416 0.13 14.84 10.96
N ILE A 417 -0.36 13.77 10.34
CA ILE A 417 -1.41 13.77 9.32
C ILE A 417 -2.52 12.82 9.74
N GLN A 418 -3.76 13.29 9.67
CA GLN A 418 -4.96 12.55 10.06
C GLN A 418 -6.06 12.76 9.02
N ASN A 419 -6.94 11.79 8.85
CA ASN A 419 -8.14 11.94 8.01
C ASN A 419 -9.10 12.92 8.72
N GLY A 420 -9.39 14.05 8.08
CA GLY A 420 -10.23 15.12 8.64
C GLY A 420 -11.74 14.86 8.52
N GLY A 421 -12.13 13.79 7.83
CA GLY A 421 -13.53 13.43 7.59
C GLY A 421 -14.17 14.28 6.48
N GLY A 422 -14.47 13.67 5.33
CA GLY A 422 -15.29 14.25 4.25
C GLY A 422 -14.70 15.44 3.47
N SER A 423 -13.80 16.24 4.05
CA SER A 423 -13.22 17.45 3.42
C SER A 423 -11.71 17.40 3.16
N GLY A 424 -11.05 16.27 3.43
CA GLY A 424 -9.61 16.08 3.17
C GLY A 424 -8.82 15.65 4.40
N PHE A 425 -7.55 16.05 4.44
CA PHE A 425 -6.63 15.73 5.52
C PHE A 425 -6.49 16.90 6.49
N GLN A 426 -6.29 16.58 7.77
CA GLN A 426 -5.87 17.54 8.77
C GLN A 426 -4.46 17.25 9.24
N SER A 427 -3.73 18.30 9.55
CA SER A 427 -2.35 18.19 10.02
C SER A 427 -2.08 19.01 11.28
N GLY A 428 -1.01 18.63 11.97
CA GLY A 428 -0.40 19.40 13.03
C GLY A 428 1.12 19.35 12.94
N LEU A 429 1.77 20.38 13.46
CA LEU A 429 3.23 20.43 13.59
C LEU A 429 3.63 20.09 15.02
N ILE A 430 4.62 19.22 15.15
CA ILE A 430 5.26 18.87 16.42
C ILE A 430 6.73 19.32 16.36
N VAL A 431 7.17 20.06 17.38
CA VAL A 431 8.54 20.53 17.55
C VAL A 431 9.00 20.12 18.94
N SER A 432 10.14 19.43 19.04
CA SER A 432 10.68 18.93 20.32
C SER A 432 9.65 18.16 21.16
N GLU A 433 8.91 17.26 20.51
CA GLU A 433 7.81 16.44 21.09
C GLU A 433 6.60 17.24 21.62
N LYS A 434 6.52 18.55 21.37
CA LYS A 434 5.35 19.37 21.69
C LYS A 434 4.57 19.68 20.42
N LYS A 435 3.26 19.45 20.43
CA LYS A 435 2.37 19.88 19.34
C LYS A 435 2.24 21.40 19.40
N VAL A 436 2.71 22.08 18.36
CA VAL A 436 2.77 23.55 18.28
C VAL A 436 1.75 24.14 17.29
N LEU A 437 1.32 23.34 16.30
CA LEU A 437 0.22 23.66 15.40
C LEU A 437 -0.72 22.45 15.29
N SER A 438 -2.01 22.69 15.06
CA SER A 438 -3.00 21.61 14.96
C SER A 438 -4.23 22.02 14.16
N GLY A 439 -4.89 21.05 13.54
CA GLY A 439 -6.16 21.27 12.83
C GLY A 439 -5.98 22.07 11.55
N ILE A 440 -4.82 21.93 10.90
CA ILE A 440 -4.53 22.60 9.64
C ILE A 440 -5.07 21.73 8.51
N ASP A 441 -6.08 22.23 7.80
CA ASP A 441 -6.66 21.52 6.66
C ASP A 441 -5.70 21.49 5.45
N SER A 442 -5.88 20.48 4.59
CA SER A 442 -5.15 20.39 3.32
C SER A 442 -5.44 21.57 2.40
N LEU A 443 -4.44 22.00 1.61
CA LEU A 443 -4.56 23.14 0.69
C LEU A 443 -5.65 22.93 -0.37
N GLU A 444 -5.76 21.70 -0.87
CA GLU A 444 -6.79 21.28 -1.81
C GLU A 444 -7.70 20.24 -1.16
N ALA A 445 -8.94 20.17 -1.65
CA ALA A 445 -9.87 19.12 -1.28
C ALA A 445 -9.40 17.79 -1.88
N ILE A 446 -9.26 16.78 -1.03
CA ILE A 446 -8.74 15.45 -1.39
C ILE A 446 -9.75 14.42 -0.89
N ASP A 447 -10.14 13.48 -1.74
CA ASP A 447 -11.01 12.38 -1.32
C ASP A 447 -10.21 11.38 -0.48
N ALA A 448 -10.31 11.49 0.84
CA ALA A 448 -9.62 10.63 1.79
C ALA A 448 -10.25 9.23 1.93
N ASN A 449 -11.32 8.91 1.18
CA ASN A 449 -11.96 7.59 1.23
C ASN A 449 -11.36 6.59 0.23
N SER A 450 -10.55 7.04 -0.73
CA SER A 450 -9.79 6.18 -1.62
C SER A 450 -8.36 5.97 -1.11
N GLY A 451 -7.67 4.92 -1.59
CA GLY A 451 -6.28 4.67 -1.22
C GLY A 451 -5.37 5.79 -1.71
N ILE A 452 -4.91 6.64 -0.79
CA ILE A 452 -4.07 7.82 -1.10
C ILE A 452 -2.61 7.42 -1.34
N ARG A 453 -2.04 7.91 -2.44
CA ARG A 453 -0.60 7.89 -2.68
C ARG A 453 -0.01 9.25 -2.34
N TRP A 454 1.01 9.28 -1.50
CA TRP A 454 1.73 10.49 -1.17
C TRP A 454 2.95 10.67 -2.06
N LYS A 455 3.23 11.91 -2.48
CA LYS A 455 4.50 12.30 -3.09
C LYS A 455 5.09 13.46 -2.31
N LEU A 456 6.34 13.31 -1.87
CA LEU A 456 7.09 14.40 -1.27
C LEU A 456 7.93 15.05 -2.37
N CYS A 457 7.72 16.35 -2.55
CA CYS A 457 8.37 17.14 -3.57
C CYS A 457 9.30 18.18 -2.96
N LEU A 458 10.56 18.18 -3.38
CA LEU A 458 11.53 19.21 -3.03
C LEU A 458 11.53 20.32 -4.09
N PRO A 459 11.53 21.59 -3.66
CA PRO A 459 11.56 22.73 -4.56
C PRO A 459 12.99 23.01 -5.03
N MET A 460 13.20 23.01 -6.34
CA MET A 460 14.46 23.35 -6.99
C MET A 460 14.38 24.78 -7.52
N ALA A 461 15.14 25.69 -6.94
CA ALA A 461 15.23 27.07 -7.40
C ALA A 461 15.85 27.10 -8.82
N ARG A 462 15.20 27.80 -9.75
CA ARG A 462 15.76 28.04 -11.09
C ARG A 462 16.92 29.04 -11.04
N GLU A 463 16.83 29.98 -10.11
CA GLU A 463 17.81 31.02 -9.84
C GLU A 463 17.92 31.17 -8.33
N ASN A 464 19.10 30.91 -7.79
CA ASN A 464 19.33 30.97 -6.35
C ASN A 464 19.40 32.45 -5.90
N SER A 465 18.68 32.76 -4.83
CA SER A 465 18.84 34.00 -4.04
C SER A 465 19.70 33.71 -2.81
N ASP A 466 20.02 34.74 -2.03
CA ASP A 466 20.99 34.66 -0.94
C ASP A 466 20.47 33.86 0.29
N SER A 467 19.15 33.64 0.38
CA SER A 467 18.59 32.88 1.51
C SER A 467 18.60 31.39 1.22
N SER A 468 19.12 30.60 2.16
CA SER A 468 19.25 29.15 1.99
C SER A 468 19.02 28.39 3.31
N LEU A 469 18.60 27.13 3.17
CA LEU A 469 18.49 26.16 4.26
C LEU A 469 18.97 24.80 3.78
N SER A 470 19.23 23.88 4.71
CA SER A 470 19.53 22.49 4.37
C SER A 470 18.51 21.53 4.97
N VAL A 471 18.18 20.49 4.19
CA VAL A 471 17.35 19.36 4.60
C VAL A 471 18.22 18.11 4.66
N PHE A 472 18.13 17.35 5.76
CA PHE A 472 19.03 16.22 6.02
C PHE A 472 18.38 14.87 5.86
N GLN A 473 17.12 14.74 6.26
CA GLN A 473 16.41 13.48 6.17
C GLN A 473 14.90 13.69 6.22
N PHE A 474 14.18 12.73 5.64
CA PHE A 474 12.76 12.49 5.84
C PHE A 474 12.54 11.08 6.37
N LYS A 475 11.68 10.93 7.37
CA LYS A 475 11.30 9.62 7.91
C LYS A 475 9.79 9.52 8.01
N PHE A 476 9.24 8.50 7.36
CA PHE A 476 7.80 8.26 7.26
C PHE A 476 7.39 7.21 8.29
N VAL A 477 6.68 7.65 9.33
CA VAL A 477 6.31 6.83 10.48
C VAL A 477 4.83 6.40 10.35
N PRO A 478 4.54 5.08 10.35
CA PRO A 478 3.20 4.51 10.19
C PRO A 478 2.16 5.00 11.19
#